data_AF-A0A6L0XHR8-F1
#
_entry.id   AF-A0A6L0XHR8-F1
#
_cell.length_a   1.000
_cell.length_b   1.000
_cell.length_c   1.000
_cell.angle_alpha   90.00
_cell.angle_beta   90.00
_cell.angle_gamma   90.00
#
_symmetry.space_group_name_H-M   'P 1'
#
loop_
_entity.id
_entity.type
_entity.pdbx_description
1 polymer ?
#
loop_
_entity_poly.entity_id
_entity_poly.type
_entity_poly.pdbx_seq_one_letter_code
_entity_poly.pdbx_strand_id
1 'polypeptide(L)'
;MTEHENTPRLELEAALGYSGNLPGSLVAHPDQQHLLYALGACIVIRDTNDAESSEFFYGHNDKISCLTVSVSGRYVASGQVTHPGFQADVCIFDFAERRLIHRMLLHKVKVQALAFSLDEQYLASVGGPDDNTVVLWDVKTGRPLCGAPAHHTETKAVAFFNNNSEKLITGGVGSLRVWTVDLEQRKMNPVDINMGNMRRSVQTISIEKTDKYVYCGTTSGDVICAQLQQANVFKMQGPQKKLSGGILSTILTHTGDVLVGSGAGELQLLSKINLTVQNSTTVNGGVTALAVMGDNYYVGTKTSNLYFVNGGNFMTRLRLTCHSEAVQDVVFPHGFSSVFATCCDTDIRVWNANSCTELLRIEVSNRTCNCLQFSRDGSLIISGWSDGRIRAFGPQSGKLVFSVADAHKVEQGSRSHKVGGKVGVTSVCADNTGHRIITGGSDGLVRVWAIRGATCTLEASMKEHKAAVNAIVISHDDTECVTASDDGSCIVWDLTRYLRRNIMYRQTYFRALEYYVDDSQLITCGSDKCIVYWDSVDCHAIREVCGSRTAELNSLSLSPDGRFFVTGGNDRIVKVWDYDRGECIAVGLAHSCSITKVRVSPDGKKIVSVGDEGAVMVWNVGELAIEGL
;
A
#
# COMPACT_ATOMS: atom_id res chain seq x y z
N MET A 1 -16.91 -9.06 10.00
CA MET A 1 -17.29 -7.66 10.31
C MET A 1 -17.81 -7.51 11.73
N THR A 2 -18.48 -8.52 12.31
CA THR A 2 -19.10 -8.46 13.63
C THR A 2 -18.17 -8.37 14.85
N GLU A 3 -16.86 -8.60 14.73
CA GLU A 3 -15.98 -8.68 15.91
C GLU A 3 -15.63 -7.31 16.51
N HIS A 4 -15.62 -6.24 15.70
CA HIS A 4 -15.18 -4.91 16.13
C HIS A 4 -16.15 -3.79 15.74
N GLU A 5 -17.41 -4.11 15.43
CA GLU A 5 -18.44 -3.09 15.10
C GLU A 5 -18.67 -2.09 16.24
N ASN A 6 -18.48 -2.53 17.49
CA ASN A 6 -18.64 -1.71 18.70
C ASN A 6 -17.32 -1.16 19.25
N THR A 7 -16.17 -1.57 18.70
CA THR A 7 -14.86 -1.08 19.17
C THR A 7 -14.59 0.30 18.57
N PRO A 8 -14.13 1.28 19.36
CA PRO A 8 -13.73 2.59 18.86
C PRO A 8 -12.78 2.49 17.66
N ARG A 9 -12.97 3.35 16.66
CA ARG A 9 -12.07 3.42 15.52
C ARG A 9 -10.86 4.27 15.86
N LEU A 10 -9.69 3.76 15.53
CA LEU A 10 -8.44 4.50 15.57
C LEU A 10 -8.41 5.46 14.38
N GLU A 11 -8.15 6.73 14.66
CA GLU A 11 -8.09 7.77 13.63
C GLU A 11 -6.77 7.68 12.85
N LEU A 12 -6.88 7.67 11.53
CA LEU A 12 -5.73 7.77 10.64
C LEU A 12 -5.37 9.25 10.51
N GLU A 13 -4.17 9.61 10.95
CA GLU A 13 -3.63 10.97 10.85
C GLU A 13 -3.08 11.23 9.45
N ALA A 14 -2.29 10.27 8.93
CA ALA A 14 -1.67 10.40 7.62
C ALA A 14 -1.47 9.05 6.94
N ALA A 15 -1.57 9.04 5.62
CA ALA A 15 -1.30 7.89 4.77
C ALA A 15 -0.18 8.23 3.80
N LEU A 16 0.99 7.68 4.07
CA LEU A 16 2.19 7.84 3.26
C LEU A 16 2.14 6.84 2.10
N GLY A 17 1.85 7.39 0.93
CA GLY A 17 2.15 6.74 -0.34
C GLY A 17 1.07 6.84 -1.39
N TYR A 18 1.27 6.09 -2.47
CA TYR A 18 0.37 6.00 -3.61
C TYR A 18 0.43 4.58 -4.16
N SER A 19 -0.73 3.94 -4.39
CA SER A 19 -0.75 2.60 -4.97
C SER A 19 -0.57 2.68 -6.49
N GLY A 20 0.70 2.63 -6.92
CA GLY A 20 1.08 2.74 -8.33
C GLY A 20 0.68 1.56 -9.21
N ASN A 21 0.37 0.41 -8.64
CA ASN A 21 0.03 -0.80 -9.41
C ASN A 21 -1.44 -0.81 -9.90
N LEU A 22 -2.25 0.16 -9.48
CA LEU A 22 -3.65 0.26 -9.83
C LEU A 22 -3.84 1.21 -11.04
N PRO A 23 -4.45 0.77 -12.14
CA PRO A 23 -4.75 1.65 -13.25
C PRO A 23 -5.84 2.65 -12.83
N GLY A 24 -5.64 3.93 -13.15
CA GLY A 24 -6.62 4.98 -12.83
C GLY A 24 -6.85 5.21 -11.34
N SER A 25 -5.86 4.91 -10.48
CA SER A 25 -5.97 5.11 -9.03
C SER A 25 -5.79 6.55 -8.56
N LEU A 26 -5.62 7.51 -9.48
CA LEU A 26 -5.50 8.94 -9.21
C LEU A 26 -6.56 9.71 -10.00
N VAL A 27 -7.36 10.51 -9.32
CA VAL A 27 -8.40 11.36 -9.91
C VAL A 27 -8.32 12.75 -9.29
N ALA A 28 -8.40 13.79 -10.12
CA ALA A 28 -8.57 15.17 -9.62
C ALA A 28 -10.04 15.46 -9.37
N HIS A 29 -10.32 16.09 -8.23
CA HIS A 29 -11.66 16.55 -7.93
C HIS A 29 -12.02 17.75 -8.84
N PRO A 30 -13.29 17.89 -9.27
CA PRO A 30 -13.71 18.98 -10.14
C PRO A 30 -13.46 20.38 -9.56
N ASP A 31 -13.33 20.54 -8.24
CA ASP A 31 -13.01 21.82 -7.58
C ASP A 31 -11.60 22.36 -7.86
N GLN A 32 -10.73 21.57 -8.50
CA GLN A 32 -9.34 21.94 -8.81
C GLN A 32 -8.46 22.20 -7.58
N GLN A 33 -8.84 21.67 -6.42
CA GLN A 33 -8.11 21.79 -5.16
C GLN A 33 -7.71 20.43 -4.61
N HIS A 34 -8.62 19.44 -4.69
CA HIS A 34 -8.40 18.13 -4.09
C HIS A 34 -7.95 17.08 -5.11
N LEU A 35 -7.01 16.23 -4.71
CA LEU A 35 -6.63 15.00 -5.39
C LEU A 35 -7.11 13.80 -4.58
N LEU A 36 -7.72 12.84 -5.26
CA LEU A 36 -8.17 11.59 -4.67
C LEU A 36 -7.35 10.44 -5.23
N TYR A 37 -6.84 9.58 -4.35
CA TYR A 37 -6.16 8.37 -4.77
C TYR A 37 -6.37 7.20 -3.81
N ALA A 38 -6.29 5.99 -4.35
CA ALA A 38 -6.41 4.77 -3.55
C ALA A 38 -5.07 4.40 -2.88
N LEU A 39 -5.11 4.11 -1.57
CA LEU A 39 -4.00 3.52 -0.82
C LEU A 39 -4.53 2.50 0.19
N GLY A 40 -4.10 1.25 0.05
CA GLY A 40 -4.64 0.15 0.84
C GLY A 40 -6.13 -0.08 0.53
N ALA A 41 -6.95 -0.13 1.59
CA ALA A 41 -8.40 -0.24 1.54
C ALA A 41 -9.11 1.11 1.72
N CYS A 42 -8.37 2.22 1.71
CA CYS A 42 -8.89 3.57 1.85
C CYS A 42 -8.67 4.40 0.60
N ILE A 43 -9.52 5.42 0.42
CA ILE A 43 -9.29 6.49 -0.55
C ILE A 43 -8.77 7.69 0.23
N VAL A 44 -7.59 8.17 -0.16
CA VAL A 44 -6.96 9.36 0.41
C VAL A 44 -7.43 10.58 -0.39
N ILE A 45 -7.88 11.60 0.32
CA ILE A 45 -8.22 12.92 -0.20
C ILE A 45 -7.11 13.87 0.28
N ARG A 46 -6.50 14.60 -0.66
CA ARG A 46 -5.40 15.50 -0.37
C ARG A 46 -5.63 16.85 -1.00
N ASP A 47 -5.51 17.93 -0.23
CA ASP A 47 -5.44 19.27 -0.80
C ASP A 47 -4.07 19.46 -1.49
N THR A 48 -4.09 20.06 -2.67
CA THR A 48 -2.88 20.38 -3.42
C THR A 48 -2.16 21.62 -2.89
N ASN A 49 -2.85 22.47 -2.14
CA ASN A 49 -2.29 23.67 -1.51
C ASN A 49 -1.72 23.37 -0.12
N ASP A 50 -2.36 22.46 0.62
CA ASP A 50 -1.92 22.03 1.95
C ASP A 50 -1.36 20.60 1.92
N ALA A 51 -0.03 20.51 2.02
CA ALA A 51 0.67 19.24 1.99
C ALA A 51 0.42 18.37 3.23
N GLU A 52 -0.01 18.95 4.35
CA GLU A 52 -0.26 18.24 5.62
C GLU A 52 -1.70 17.73 5.71
N SER A 53 -2.62 18.28 4.92
CA SER A 53 -4.00 17.81 4.86
C SER A 53 -4.07 16.38 4.30
N SER A 54 -4.65 15.47 5.07
CA SER A 54 -5.09 14.18 4.58
C SER A 54 -6.39 13.75 5.23
N GLU A 55 -7.39 13.53 4.38
CA GLU A 55 -8.69 13.00 4.78
C GLU A 55 -8.92 11.65 4.09
N PHE A 56 -9.82 10.84 4.63
CA PHE A 56 -9.97 9.45 4.20
C PHE A 56 -11.43 9.04 4.03
N PHE A 57 -11.71 8.31 2.96
CA PHE A 57 -12.92 7.50 2.87
C PHE A 57 -12.66 6.08 3.36
N TYR A 58 -13.50 5.62 4.28
CA TYR A 58 -13.52 4.26 4.80
C TYR A 58 -14.74 3.50 4.26
N GLY A 59 -14.54 2.28 3.77
CA GLY A 59 -15.66 1.43 3.34
C GLY A 59 -15.24 0.09 2.77
N HIS A 60 -14.10 0.06 2.06
CA HIS A 60 -13.55 -1.18 1.53
C HIS A 60 -12.84 -1.99 2.61
N ASN A 61 -12.79 -3.30 2.40
CA ASN A 61 -12.12 -4.26 3.28
C ASN A 61 -10.98 -5.01 2.57
N ASP A 62 -10.80 -4.72 1.30
CA ASP A 62 -9.80 -5.32 0.44
C ASP A 62 -9.26 -4.24 -0.52
N LYS A 63 -8.35 -4.62 -1.40
CA LYS A 63 -7.67 -3.69 -2.29
C LYS A 63 -8.66 -3.02 -3.23
N ILE A 64 -8.64 -1.68 -3.27
CA ILE A 64 -9.39 -0.89 -4.24
C ILE A 64 -8.83 -1.17 -5.63
N SER A 65 -9.69 -1.38 -6.61
CA SER A 65 -9.31 -1.73 -7.99
C SER A 65 -9.49 -0.57 -8.98
N CYS A 66 -10.44 0.32 -8.72
CA CYS A 66 -10.77 1.46 -9.58
C CYS A 66 -11.44 2.57 -8.76
N LEU A 67 -11.31 3.82 -9.24
CA LEU A 67 -11.83 5.03 -8.61
C LEU A 67 -12.38 5.96 -9.69
N THR A 68 -13.50 6.64 -9.40
CA THR A 68 -14.05 7.67 -10.27
C THR A 68 -14.78 8.73 -9.44
N VAL A 69 -14.88 9.93 -9.98
CA VAL A 69 -15.54 11.08 -9.35
C VAL A 69 -16.62 11.58 -10.29
N SER A 70 -17.78 11.93 -9.74
CA SER A 70 -18.89 12.55 -10.45
C SER A 70 -18.50 13.93 -11.03
N VAL A 71 -19.27 14.42 -11.99
CA VAL A 71 -18.93 15.64 -12.73
C VAL A 71 -19.03 16.90 -11.85
N SER A 72 -19.98 16.94 -10.92
CA SER A 72 -20.11 17.98 -9.89
C SER A 72 -19.10 17.82 -8.75
N GLY A 73 -18.53 16.63 -8.58
CA GLY A 73 -17.68 16.29 -7.45
C GLY A 73 -18.43 15.79 -6.22
N ARG A 74 -19.77 15.84 -6.21
CA ARG A 74 -20.57 15.42 -5.03
C ARG A 74 -20.36 13.96 -4.65
N TYR A 75 -20.31 13.08 -5.64
CA TYR A 75 -20.18 11.64 -5.43
C TYR A 75 -18.81 11.13 -5.87
N VAL A 76 -18.26 10.22 -5.07
CA VAL A 76 -17.06 9.45 -5.40
C VAL A 76 -17.45 7.97 -5.40
N ALA A 77 -17.04 7.22 -6.43
CA ALA A 77 -17.29 5.80 -6.50
C ALA A 77 -16.00 5.01 -6.63
N SER A 78 -15.93 3.88 -5.94
CA SER A 78 -14.78 2.97 -6.00
C SER A 78 -15.22 1.52 -5.99
N GLY A 79 -14.43 0.70 -6.69
CA GLY A 79 -14.61 -0.74 -6.74
C GLY A 79 -13.44 -1.44 -6.04
N GLN A 80 -13.68 -2.65 -5.54
CA GLN A 80 -12.61 -3.47 -4.97
C GLN A 80 -12.33 -4.76 -5.77
N VAL A 81 -11.20 -5.39 -5.42
CA VAL A 81 -10.88 -6.77 -5.78
C VAL A 81 -10.87 -7.63 -4.53
N THR A 82 -11.47 -8.81 -4.63
CA THR A 82 -11.61 -9.80 -3.57
C THR A 82 -11.04 -11.14 -4.01
N HIS A 83 -10.98 -12.09 -3.09
CA HIS A 83 -10.59 -13.46 -3.41
C HIS A 83 -11.57 -14.14 -4.39
N PRO A 84 -11.10 -15.09 -5.22
CA PRO A 84 -11.95 -15.88 -6.10
C PRO A 84 -13.10 -16.54 -5.34
N GLY A 85 -14.31 -16.45 -5.90
CA GLY A 85 -15.53 -17.00 -5.30
C GLY A 85 -16.32 -16.03 -4.41
N PHE A 86 -15.74 -14.88 -4.05
CA PHE A 86 -16.45 -13.82 -3.33
C PHE A 86 -16.92 -12.71 -4.29
N GLN A 87 -17.96 -11.98 -3.87
CA GLN A 87 -18.43 -10.81 -4.57
C GLN A 87 -17.58 -9.59 -4.19
N ALA A 88 -17.32 -8.75 -5.18
CA ALA A 88 -16.63 -7.49 -5.04
C ALA A 88 -17.61 -6.33 -4.97
N ASP A 89 -17.29 -5.35 -4.14
CA ASP A 89 -18.17 -4.25 -3.78
C ASP A 89 -17.93 -2.99 -4.61
N VAL A 90 -19.09 -2.47 -4.99
CA VAL A 90 -19.53 -1.12 -5.36
C VAL A 90 -19.64 -0.10 -4.22
N CYS A 91 -18.67 0.75 -3.90
CA CYS A 91 -18.88 1.78 -2.87
C CYS A 91 -19.14 3.16 -3.50
N ILE A 92 -20.16 3.88 -3.00
CA ILE A 92 -20.42 5.29 -3.34
C ILE A 92 -20.34 6.12 -2.06
N PHE A 93 -19.57 7.21 -2.11
CA PHE A 93 -19.33 8.13 -1.02
C PHE A 93 -19.88 9.52 -1.34
N ASP A 94 -20.36 10.21 -0.32
CA ASP A 94 -20.64 11.65 -0.39
C ASP A 94 -19.35 12.40 -0.08
N PHE A 95 -18.92 13.25 -1.01
CA PHE A 95 -17.71 14.05 -0.81
C PHE A 95 -17.90 15.00 0.36
N ALA A 96 -18.91 15.86 0.36
CA ALA A 96 -19.06 16.90 1.40
C ALA A 96 -19.16 16.34 2.82
N GLU A 97 -19.86 15.21 2.99
CA GLU A 97 -20.07 14.59 4.31
C GLU A 97 -19.00 13.55 4.70
N ARG A 98 -18.04 13.26 3.81
CA ARG A 98 -16.96 12.29 4.04
C ARG A 98 -17.43 10.89 4.47
N ARG A 99 -18.61 10.45 3.97
CA ARG A 99 -19.23 9.18 4.39
C ARG A 99 -19.62 8.27 3.25
N LEU A 100 -19.65 6.97 3.54
CA LEU A 100 -20.20 5.95 2.65
C LEU A 100 -21.73 6.08 2.60
N ILE A 101 -22.28 6.18 1.39
CA ILE A 101 -23.73 6.22 1.14
C ILE A 101 -24.25 4.81 0.85
N HIS A 102 -23.65 4.16 -0.15
CA HIS A 102 -24.13 2.87 -0.68
C HIS A 102 -22.99 1.88 -0.79
N ARG A 103 -23.28 0.62 -0.42
CA ARG A 103 -22.43 -0.54 -0.69
C ARG A 103 -23.21 -1.55 -1.52
N MET A 104 -22.77 -1.76 -2.75
CA MET A 104 -23.46 -2.54 -3.77
C MET A 104 -22.65 -3.80 -4.07
N LEU A 105 -23.28 -4.98 -4.02
CA LEU A 105 -22.61 -6.27 -4.16
C LEU A 105 -23.24 -7.05 -5.31
N LEU A 106 -22.53 -7.18 -6.44
CA LEU A 106 -23.03 -7.93 -7.59
C LEU A 106 -21.89 -8.53 -8.42
N HIS A 107 -20.83 -7.75 -8.68
CA HIS A 107 -19.69 -8.25 -9.45
C HIS A 107 -18.95 -9.36 -8.70
N LYS A 108 -18.47 -10.34 -9.45
CA LYS A 108 -17.65 -11.44 -8.89
C LYS A 108 -16.19 -11.08 -8.96
N VAL A 109 -15.44 -11.37 -7.89
CA VAL A 109 -13.98 -11.25 -7.77
C VAL A 109 -13.43 -9.84 -7.88
N LYS A 110 -13.75 -9.07 -8.92
CA LYS A 110 -13.17 -7.76 -9.17
C LYS A 110 -14.16 -6.84 -9.88
N VAL A 111 -14.10 -5.56 -9.51
CA VAL A 111 -14.66 -4.47 -10.32
C VAL A 111 -13.53 -3.89 -11.17
N GLN A 112 -13.68 -3.90 -12.49
CA GLN A 112 -12.62 -3.55 -13.42
C GLN A 112 -12.58 -2.05 -13.73
N ALA A 113 -13.74 -1.42 -13.95
CA ALA A 113 -13.84 -0.01 -14.25
C ALA A 113 -15.21 0.56 -13.82
N LEU A 114 -15.23 1.86 -13.54
CA LEU A 114 -16.40 2.62 -13.13
C LEU A 114 -16.47 3.94 -13.89
N ALA A 115 -17.68 4.39 -14.22
CA ALA A 115 -17.92 5.71 -14.78
C ALA A 115 -19.28 6.25 -14.35
N PHE A 116 -19.36 7.53 -14.00
CA PHE A 116 -20.62 8.23 -13.78
C PHE A 116 -21.19 8.77 -15.09
N SER A 117 -22.52 8.85 -15.17
CA SER A 117 -23.22 9.62 -16.19
C SER A 117 -23.06 11.14 -15.93
N LEU A 118 -23.23 11.96 -16.97
CA LEU A 118 -23.10 13.42 -16.84
C LEU A 118 -24.13 14.01 -15.87
N ASP A 119 -25.35 13.45 -15.83
CA ASP A 119 -26.45 13.86 -14.95
C ASP A 119 -26.39 13.26 -13.54
N GLU A 120 -25.37 12.44 -13.27
CA GLU A 120 -25.11 11.77 -11.98
C GLU A 120 -26.24 10.87 -11.49
N GLN A 121 -27.22 10.54 -12.35
CA GLN A 121 -28.28 9.61 -12.02
C GLN A 121 -27.77 8.16 -12.05
N TYR A 122 -26.79 7.89 -12.91
CA TYR A 122 -26.32 6.55 -13.19
C TYR A 122 -24.83 6.37 -12.94
N LEU A 123 -24.49 5.17 -12.47
CA LEU A 123 -23.13 4.68 -12.39
C LEU A 123 -23.05 3.40 -13.22
N ALA A 124 -22.11 3.33 -14.16
CA ALA A 124 -21.80 2.10 -14.87
C ALA A 124 -20.61 1.41 -14.23
N SER A 125 -20.71 0.10 -14.06
CA SER A 125 -19.61 -0.74 -13.60
C SER A 125 -19.37 -1.90 -14.56
N VAL A 126 -18.10 -2.26 -14.69
CA VAL A 126 -17.65 -3.42 -15.46
C VAL A 126 -17.01 -4.42 -14.52
N GLY A 127 -17.45 -5.67 -14.58
CA GLY A 127 -16.87 -6.77 -13.82
C GLY A 127 -15.51 -7.20 -14.36
N GLY A 128 -14.71 -7.83 -13.51
CA GLY A 128 -13.40 -8.39 -13.87
C GLY A 128 -13.49 -9.52 -14.91
N PRO A 129 -12.34 -10.09 -15.30
CA PRO A 129 -12.25 -11.13 -16.33
C PRO A 129 -13.13 -12.36 -16.11
N ASP A 130 -13.45 -12.67 -14.85
CA ASP A 130 -14.27 -13.82 -14.45
C ASP A 130 -15.78 -13.57 -14.54
N ASP A 131 -16.19 -12.29 -14.58
CA ASP A 131 -17.58 -11.86 -14.63
C ASP A 131 -17.92 -11.30 -16.02
N ASN A 132 -17.11 -10.38 -16.54
CA ASN A 132 -17.26 -9.71 -17.83
C ASN A 132 -18.67 -9.15 -18.10
N THR A 133 -19.36 -8.70 -17.05
CA THR A 133 -20.67 -8.06 -17.14
C THR A 133 -20.55 -6.54 -17.06
N VAL A 134 -21.38 -5.82 -17.82
CA VAL A 134 -21.63 -4.39 -17.63
C VAL A 134 -22.92 -4.25 -16.85
N VAL A 135 -22.92 -3.41 -15.83
CA VAL A 135 -24.07 -3.17 -14.97
C VAL A 135 -24.28 -1.67 -14.80
N LEU A 136 -25.53 -1.24 -14.92
CA LEU A 136 -25.95 0.12 -14.67
C LEU A 136 -26.65 0.21 -13.33
N TRP A 137 -26.24 1.16 -12.50
CA TRP A 137 -26.75 1.41 -11.16
C TRP A 137 -27.44 2.75 -11.10
N ASP A 138 -28.49 2.84 -10.30
CA ASP A 138 -29.05 4.12 -9.87
C ASP A 138 -28.25 4.64 -8.66
N VAL A 139 -27.65 5.82 -8.81
CA VAL A 139 -26.80 6.45 -7.78
C VAL A 139 -27.61 6.82 -6.54
N LYS A 140 -28.87 7.21 -6.70
CA LYS A 140 -29.71 7.65 -5.58
C LYS A 140 -30.11 6.48 -4.68
N THR A 141 -30.49 5.36 -5.28
CA THR A 141 -31.00 4.19 -4.53
C THR A 141 -29.96 3.10 -4.31
N GLY A 142 -28.84 3.11 -5.03
CA GLY A 142 -27.83 2.05 -4.99
C GLY A 142 -28.32 0.72 -5.60
N ARG A 143 -29.39 0.73 -6.40
CA ARG A 143 -29.98 -0.48 -6.99
C ARG A 143 -29.49 -0.70 -8.43
N PRO A 144 -29.27 -1.97 -8.83
CA PRO A 144 -28.97 -2.28 -10.23
C PRO A 144 -30.23 -2.11 -11.09
N LEU A 145 -30.11 -1.35 -12.18
CA LEU A 145 -31.19 -1.09 -13.13
C LEU A 145 -31.23 -2.15 -14.24
N CYS A 146 -30.09 -2.33 -14.90
CA CYS A 146 -29.92 -3.28 -15.99
C CYS A 146 -28.48 -3.81 -16.03
N GLY A 147 -28.31 -5.00 -16.59
CA GLY A 147 -26.99 -5.60 -16.79
C GLY A 147 -26.97 -6.46 -18.04
N ALA A 148 -25.81 -6.54 -18.69
CA ALA A 148 -25.60 -7.36 -19.87
C ALA A 148 -24.15 -7.90 -19.91
N PRO A 149 -23.91 -9.09 -20.48
CA PRO A 149 -22.56 -9.57 -20.77
C PRO A 149 -21.85 -8.61 -21.73
N ALA A 150 -20.66 -8.12 -21.36
CA ALA A 150 -19.94 -7.08 -22.10
C ALA A 150 -19.44 -7.59 -23.46
N HIS A 151 -18.63 -8.65 -23.44
CA HIS A 151 -18.07 -9.32 -24.61
C HIS A 151 -17.61 -10.73 -24.20
N HIS A 152 -17.29 -11.58 -25.18
CA HIS A 152 -16.65 -12.88 -24.93
C HIS A 152 -15.19 -12.77 -24.44
N THR A 153 -14.63 -11.56 -24.49
CA THR A 153 -13.26 -11.26 -24.08
C THR A 153 -13.30 -10.21 -22.98
N GLU A 154 -12.19 -10.09 -22.24
CA GLU A 154 -12.05 -9.15 -21.15
C GLU A 154 -12.33 -7.70 -21.58
N THR A 155 -13.21 -7.03 -20.83
CA THR A 155 -13.50 -5.60 -20.97
C THR A 155 -12.77 -4.83 -19.89
N LYS A 156 -12.04 -3.77 -20.25
CA LYS A 156 -11.07 -3.09 -19.36
C LYS A 156 -11.47 -1.68 -18.96
N ALA A 157 -12.24 -0.98 -19.80
CA ALA A 157 -12.62 0.41 -19.57
C ALA A 157 -14.08 0.65 -19.96
N VAL A 158 -14.69 1.62 -19.28
CA VAL A 158 -16.04 2.12 -19.55
C VAL A 158 -16.03 3.64 -19.46
N ALA A 159 -16.83 4.32 -20.28
CA ALA A 159 -17.05 5.76 -20.22
C ALA A 159 -18.46 6.12 -20.71
N PHE A 160 -19.08 7.14 -20.11
CA PHE A 160 -20.33 7.70 -20.61
C PHE A 160 -20.10 8.75 -21.68
N PHE A 161 -21.10 8.92 -22.54
CA PHE A 161 -21.17 10.07 -23.44
C PHE A 161 -21.48 11.34 -22.63
N ASN A 162 -20.97 12.48 -23.10
CA ASN A 162 -21.16 13.75 -22.41
C ASN A 162 -22.56 14.33 -22.65
N ASN A 163 -23.16 14.14 -23.82
CA ASN A 163 -24.46 14.74 -24.17
C ASN A 163 -25.66 13.81 -23.94
N ASN A 164 -25.42 12.52 -23.66
CA ASN A 164 -26.49 11.53 -23.50
C ASN A 164 -26.12 10.52 -22.39
N SER A 165 -26.87 10.56 -21.28
CA SER A 165 -26.67 9.68 -20.13
C SER A 165 -27.11 8.24 -20.33
N GLU A 166 -27.85 7.94 -21.40
CA GLU A 166 -28.29 6.59 -21.78
C GLU A 166 -27.30 5.89 -22.73
N LYS A 167 -26.22 6.57 -23.12
CA LYS A 167 -25.18 5.99 -23.99
C LYS A 167 -23.84 5.89 -23.25
N LEU A 168 -23.24 4.72 -23.35
CA LEU A 168 -21.91 4.44 -22.80
C LEU A 168 -21.08 3.62 -23.78
N ILE A 169 -19.77 3.67 -23.64
CA ILE A 169 -18.82 2.92 -24.46
C ILE A 169 -17.97 2.02 -23.57
N THR A 170 -17.72 0.81 -24.03
CA THR A 170 -16.83 -0.15 -23.37
C THR A 170 -15.71 -0.58 -24.30
N GLY A 171 -14.50 -0.70 -23.77
CA GLY A 171 -13.31 -1.13 -24.52
C GLY A 171 -12.59 -2.26 -23.82
N GLY A 172 -12.07 -3.19 -24.61
CA GLY A 172 -11.42 -4.40 -24.10
C GLY A 172 -10.44 -5.03 -25.08
N VAL A 173 -10.24 -6.34 -24.93
CA VAL A 173 -9.35 -7.12 -25.79
C VAL A 173 -10.04 -7.37 -27.14
N GLY A 174 -9.68 -6.55 -28.14
CA GLY A 174 -10.17 -6.69 -29.52
C GLY A 174 -11.61 -6.19 -29.74
N SER A 175 -12.22 -5.57 -28.72
CA SER A 175 -13.60 -5.10 -28.74
C SER A 175 -13.70 -3.63 -28.34
N LEU A 176 -14.56 -2.91 -29.04
CA LEU A 176 -14.96 -1.54 -28.72
C LEU A 176 -16.46 -1.42 -29.07
N ARG A 177 -17.30 -1.27 -28.05
CA ARG A 177 -18.77 -1.35 -28.17
C ARG A 177 -19.43 -0.10 -27.61
N VAL A 178 -20.39 0.43 -28.36
CA VAL A 178 -21.30 1.48 -27.88
C VAL A 178 -22.58 0.80 -27.40
N TRP A 179 -23.03 1.16 -26.21
CA TRP A 179 -24.25 0.65 -25.59
C TRP A 179 -25.27 1.76 -25.57
N THR A 180 -26.50 1.43 -25.96
CA THR A 180 -27.68 2.27 -25.72
C THR A 180 -28.56 1.58 -24.69
N VAL A 181 -28.81 2.27 -23.59
CA VAL A 181 -29.62 1.77 -22.48
C VAL A 181 -31.08 2.10 -22.77
N ASP A 182 -31.92 1.07 -22.74
CA ASP A 182 -33.38 1.20 -22.76
C ASP A 182 -33.89 0.93 -21.35
N LEU A 183 -34.26 1.99 -20.63
CA LEU A 183 -34.70 1.93 -19.24
C LEU A 183 -36.10 1.34 -19.09
N GLU A 184 -36.98 1.49 -20.09
CA GLU A 184 -38.33 0.93 -20.06
C GLU A 184 -38.29 -0.60 -20.12
N GLN A 185 -37.44 -1.13 -21.01
CA GLN A 185 -37.24 -2.57 -21.14
C GLN A 185 -36.19 -3.14 -20.20
N ARG A 186 -35.44 -2.28 -19.49
CA ARG A 186 -34.26 -2.63 -18.67
C ARG A 186 -33.22 -3.45 -19.44
N LYS A 187 -32.97 -3.05 -20.70
CA LYS A 187 -32.04 -3.73 -21.60
C LYS A 187 -30.92 -2.79 -22.04
N MET A 188 -29.76 -3.36 -22.33
CA MET A 188 -28.65 -2.63 -22.94
C MET A 188 -28.39 -3.21 -24.32
N ASN A 189 -28.48 -2.36 -25.34
CA ASN A 189 -28.31 -2.75 -26.74
C ASN A 189 -26.88 -2.43 -27.20
N PRO A 190 -26.04 -3.44 -27.51
CA PRO A 190 -24.68 -3.24 -27.97
C PRO A 190 -24.61 -2.99 -29.48
N VAL A 191 -23.73 -2.07 -29.89
CA VAL A 191 -23.32 -1.82 -31.27
C VAL A 191 -21.79 -1.77 -31.35
N ASP A 192 -21.21 -2.67 -32.14
CA ASP A 192 -19.76 -2.77 -32.28
C ASP A 192 -19.23 -1.68 -33.22
N ILE A 193 -18.12 -1.04 -32.83
CA ILE A 193 -17.43 -0.07 -33.68
C ILE A 193 -16.65 -0.81 -34.76
N ASN A 194 -16.84 -0.43 -36.02
CA ASN A 194 -16.14 -1.03 -37.14
C ASN A 194 -14.69 -0.56 -37.22
N MET A 195 -13.79 -1.37 -36.67
CA MET A 195 -12.34 -1.17 -36.71
C MET A 195 -11.66 -1.79 -37.93
N GLY A 196 -12.43 -2.33 -38.89
CA GLY A 196 -11.89 -3.08 -40.03
C GLY A 196 -11.03 -4.27 -39.59
N ASN A 197 -9.82 -4.36 -40.13
CA ASN A 197 -8.84 -5.42 -39.79
C ASN A 197 -8.06 -5.14 -38.49
N MET A 198 -8.28 -3.98 -37.85
CA MET A 198 -7.52 -3.60 -36.67
C MET A 198 -8.11 -4.27 -35.41
N ARG A 199 -7.31 -5.16 -34.81
CA ARG A 199 -7.62 -5.82 -33.54
C ARG A 199 -6.55 -5.44 -32.52
N ARG A 200 -6.85 -4.45 -31.66
CA ARG A 200 -5.98 -4.01 -30.57
C ARG A 200 -6.68 -4.23 -29.23
N SER A 201 -5.92 -4.41 -28.15
CA SER A 201 -6.47 -4.38 -26.80
C SER A 201 -6.52 -2.93 -26.34
N VAL A 202 -7.74 -2.42 -26.14
CA VAL A 202 -7.98 -1.10 -25.56
C VAL A 202 -7.81 -1.19 -24.04
N GLN A 203 -7.02 -0.30 -23.46
CA GLN A 203 -6.76 -0.20 -22.03
C GLN A 203 -7.54 0.94 -21.40
N THR A 204 -7.60 2.09 -22.09
CA THR A 204 -8.25 3.30 -21.60
C THR A 204 -9.11 3.93 -22.68
N ILE A 205 -10.15 4.64 -22.26
CA ILE A 205 -11.07 5.36 -23.13
C ILE A 205 -11.20 6.79 -22.63
N SER A 206 -11.15 7.76 -23.54
CA SER A 206 -11.49 9.16 -23.26
C SER A 206 -12.36 9.70 -24.40
N ILE A 207 -13.52 10.25 -24.07
CA ILE A 207 -14.48 10.79 -25.03
C ILE A 207 -14.36 12.31 -25.09
N GLU A 208 -14.30 12.86 -26.31
CA GLU A 208 -14.30 14.31 -26.52
C GLU A 208 -15.62 14.94 -26.03
N LYS A 209 -15.57 16.17 -25.48
CA LYS A 209 -16.74 16.89 -24.95
C LYS A 209 -17.94 16.98 -25.92
N THR A 210 -17.70 16.93 -27.23
CA THR A 210 -18.76 16.98 -28.27
C THR A 210 -19.34 15.62 -28.63
N ASP A 211 -18.83 14.54 -28.03
CA ASP A 211 -19.10 13.13 -28.35
C ASP A 211 -18.88 12.75 -29.81
N LYS A 212 -18.12 13.55 -30.57
CA LYS A 212 -17.84 13.26 -31.96
C LYS A 212 -16.78 12.16 -32.10
N TYR A 213 -15.76 12.21 -31.24
CA TYR A 213 -14.62 11.31 -31.25
C TYR A 213 -14.37 10.67 -29.90
N VAL A 214 -13.90 9.42 -29.96
CA VAL A 214 -13.34 8.71 -28.81
C VAL A 214 -11.88 8.38 -29.07
N TYR A 215 -11.05 8.57 -28.05
CA TYR A 215 -9.64 8.25 -28.05
C TYR A 215 -9.38 7.05 -27.13
N CYS A 216 -8.76 6.02 -27.67
CA CYS A 216 -8.52 4.75 -27.01
C CYS A 216 -7.03 4.46 -26.92
N GLY A 217 -6.49 4.36 -25.72
CA GLY A 217 -5.09 3.92 -25.51
C GLY A 217 -4.98 2.41 -25.66
N THR A 218 -3.99 1.90 -26.40
CA THR A 218 -3.82 0.46 -26.62
C THR A 218 -2.56 -0.11 -25.96
N THR A 219 -2.56 -1.43 -25.76
CA THR A 219 -1.36 -2.17 -25.33
C THR A 219 -0.22 -2.13 -26.34
N SER A 220 -0.49 -1.79 -27.60
CA SER A 220 0.54 -1.72 -28.65
C SER A 220 1.32 -0.40 -28.64
N GLY A 221 0.94 0.57 -27.79
CA GLY A 221 1.64 1.85 -27.67
C GLY A 221 1.13 2.92 -28.62
N ASP A 222 -0.02 2.71 -29.26
CA ASP A 222 -0.73 3.68 -30.10
C ASP A 222 -2.07 4.08 -29.48
N VAL A 223 -2.51 5.30 -29.77
CA VAL A 223 -3.86 5.83 -29.54
C VAL A 223 -4.66 5.63 -30.82
N ILE A 224 -5.84 5.06 -30.67
CA ILE A 224 -6.80 4.96 -31.75
C ILE A 224 -7.91 5.99 -31.54
N CYS A 225 -8.24 6.72 -32.60
CA CYS A 225 -9.38 7.64 -32.64
C CYS A 225 -10.49 7.04 -33.51
N ALA A 226 -11.71 6.92 -32.96
CA ALA A 226 -12.90 6.47 -33.67
C ALA A 226 -14.00 7.55 -33.62
N GLN A 227 -14.86 7.57 -34.64
CA GLN A 227 -15.95 8.54 -34.76
C GLN A 227 -17.29 7.92 -34.35
N LEU A 228 -18.05 8.61 -33.48
CA LEU A 228 -19.25 8.05 -32.83
C LEU A 228 -20.58 8.47 -33.49
N GLN A 229 -20.69 9.67 -34.08
CA GLN A 229 -22.00 10.22 -34.51
C GLN A 229 -22.55 9.75 -35.88
N GLN A 230 -21.71 9.21 -36.77
CA GLN A 230 -22.14 8.94 -38.17
C GLN A 230 -22.19 7.45 -38.52
N ALA A 231 -21.16 6.67 -38.17
CA ALA A 231 -21.06 5.29 -38.63
C ALA A 231 -20.29 4.35 -37.68
N ASN A 232 -19.87 4.83 -36.50
CA ASN A 232 -19.02 4.07 -35.56
C ASN A 232 -17.80 3.45 -36.29
N VAL A 233 -16.97 4.29 -36.92
CA VAL A 233 -15.85 3.85 -37.75
C VAL A 233 -14.52 4.40 -37.23
N PHE A 234 -13.47 3.61 -37.42
CA PHE A 234 -12.08 4.05 -37.25
C PHE A 234 -11.77 5.32 -38.08
N LYS A 235 -11.11 6.29 -37.45
CA LYS A 235 -10.68 7.54 -38.11
C LYS A 235 -9.17 7.61 -38.29
N MET A 236 -8.41 7.46 -37.21
CA MET A 236 -6.95 7.62 -37.25
C MET A 236 -6.24 6.91 -36.09
N GLN A 237 -4.92 6.76 -36.23
CA GLN A 237 -4.03 6.22 -35.22
C GLN A 237 -2.78 7.10 -35.08
N GLY A 238 -2.22 7.19 -33.88
CA GLY A 238 -0.96 7.87 -33.61
C GLY A 238 -0.55 7.66 -32.15
N PRO A 239 0.65 8.08 -31.72
CA PRO A 239 1.72 8.69 -32.52
C PRO A 239 2.37 7.69 -33.49
N GLN A 240 3.07 8.20 -34.53
CA GLN A 240 3.75 7.36 -35.53
C GLN A 240 4.80 6.43 -34.90
N LYS A 241 5.58 6.97 -33.95
CA LYS A 241 6.47 6.17 -33.11
C LYS A 241 5.67 5.69 -31.91
N LYS A 242 5.45 4.38 -31.84
CA LYS A 242 4.73 3.74 -30.74
C LYS A 242 5.46 3.93 -29.42
N LEU A 243 4.69 4.17 -28.37
CA LEU A 243 5.17 4.31 -27.01
C LEU A 243 5.58 2.94 -26.44
N SER A 244 6.70 2.92 -25.73
CA SER A 244 7.22 1.66 -25.17
C SER A 244 6.39 1.21 -23.97
N GLY A 245 6.17 -0.10 -23.84
CA GLY A 245 5.39 -0.66 -22.73
C GLY A 245 3.87 -0.48 -22.84
N GLY A 246 3.36 -0.02 -23.99
CA GLY A 246 1.93 0.22 -24.20
C GLY A 246 1.40 1.48 -23.51
N ILE A 247 0.19 1.91 -23.87
CA ILE A 247 -0.48 3.04 -23.23
C ILE A 247 -1.30 2.51 -22.06
N LEU A 248 -1.00 3.00 -20.85
CA LEU A 248 -1.65 2.59 -19.61
C LEU A 248 -2.68 3.62 -19.12
N SER A 249 -2.49 4.89 -19.47
CA SER A 249 -3.37 5.98 -19.06
C SER A 249 -3.53 7.00 -20.19
N THR A 250 -4.75 7.52 -20.31
CA THR A 250 -5.12 8.55 -21.30
C THR A 250 -6.11 9.51 -20.65
N ILE A 251 -5.94 10.80 -20.88
CA ILE A 251 -6.89 11.83 -20.47
C ILE A 251 -6.91 12.97 -21.50
N LEU A 252 -8.06 13.64 -21.63
CA LEU A 252 -8.19 14.82 -22.48
C LEU A 252 -7.90 16.08 -21.67
N THR A 253 -7.13 16.98 -22.26
CA THR A 253 -6.85 18.32 -21.71
C THR A 253 -8.04 19.25 -21.93
N HIS A 254 -8.03 20.43 -21.31
CA HIS A 254 -9.09 21.43 -21.47
C HIS A 254 -9.23 21.93 -22.93
N THR A 255 -8.14 21.92 -23.72
CA THR A 255 -8.11 22.26 -25.16
C THR A 255 -8.68 21.14 -26.05
N GLY A 256 -8.82 19.94 -25.49
CA GLY A 256 -9.21 18.72 -26.20
C GLY A 256 -8.03 17.91 -26.77
N ASP A 257 -6.79 18.33 -26.52
CA ASP A 257 -5.61 17.53 -26.87
C ASP A 257 -5.46 16.32 -25.93
N VAL A 258 -4.81 15.26 -26.42
CA VAL A 258 -4.77 13.95 -25.76
C VAL A 258 -3.45 13.79 -25.01
N LEU A 259 -3.51 13.72 -23.68
CA LEU A 259 -2.37 13.39 -22.84
C LEU A 259 -2.31 11.88 -22.63
N VAL A 260 -1.15 11.27 -22.92
CA VAL A 260 -0.94 9.83 -22.80
C VAL A 260 0.26 9.48 -21.95
N GLY A 261 0.10 8.42 -21.16
CA GLY A 261 1.14 7.84 -20.31
C GLY A 261 1.49 6.41 -20.74
N SER A 262 2.78 6.16 -20.95
CA SER A 262 3.29 4.84 -21.37
C SER A 262 3.72 3.97 -20.19
N GLY A 263 3.73 2.65 -20.42
CA GLY A 263 4.26 1.67 -19.47
C GLY A 263 5.77 1.79 -19.21
N ALA A 264 6.51 2.49 -20.07
CA ALA A 264 7.94 2.77 -19.88
C ALA A 264 8.22 4.09 -19.14
N GLY A 265 7.18 4.85 -18.77
CA GLY A 265 7.34 6.15 -18.08
C GLY A 265 7.44 7.35 -19.03
N GLU A 266 7.10 7.19 -20.30
CA GLU A 266 7.02 8.30 -21.25
C GLU A 266 5.66 8.98 -21.13
N LEU A 267 5.66 10.31 -20.97
CA LEU A 267 4.46 11.14 -20.96
C LEU A 267 4.47 12.03 -22.21
N GLN A 268 3.42 11.95 -23.03
CA GLN A 268 3.33 12.71 -24.28
C GLN A 268 1.99 13.42 -24.40
N LEU A 269 2.03 14.68 -24.85
CA LEU A 269 0.86 15.45 -25.25
C LEU A 269 0.69 15.37 -26.77
N LEU A 270 -0.43 14.84 -27.23
CA LEU A 270 -0.74 14.63 -28.65
C LEU A 270 -1.81 15.62 -29.12
N SER A 271 -1.58 16.21 -30.29
CA SER A 271 -2.56 17.08 -30.96
C SER A 271 -3.83 16.31 -31.33
N LYS A 272 -5.01 16.87 -31.02
CA LYS A 272 -6.31 16.27 -31.39
C LYS A 272 -6.55 16.13 -32.90
N ILE A 273 -5.83 16.90 -33.71
CA ILE A 273 -6.06 16.99 -35.17
C ILE A 273 -5.48 15.77 -35.89
N ASN A 274 -4.26 15.37 -35.52
CA ASN A 274 -3.45 14.39 -36.25
C ASN A 274 -2.69 13.41 -35.34
N LEU A 275 -2.87 13.50 -34.02
CA LEU A 275 -2.16 12.69 -33.01
C LEU A 275 -0.62 12.80 -33.11
N THR A 276 -0.09 13.95 -33.54
CA THR A 276 1.36 14.22 -33.48
C THR A 276 1.76 14.70 -32.09
N VAL A 277 2.95 14.30 -31.66
CA VAL A 277 3.54 14.70 -30.38
C VAL A 277 3.84 16.20 -30.41
N GLN A 278 3.25 16.93 -29.47
CA GLN A 278 3.55 18.35 -29.20
C GLN A 278 4.68 18.44 -28.17
N ASN A 279 4.44 17.87 -26.99
CA ASN A 279 5.38 17.87 -25.87
C ASN A 279 5.61 16.44 -25.38
N SER A 280 6.82 16.18 -24.86
CA SER A 280 7.19 14.88 -24.29
C SER A 280 8.08 15.08 -23.07
N THR A 281 7.91 14.25 -22.05
CA THR A 281 8.80 14.15 -20.89
C THR A 281 8.84 12.69 -20.42
N THR A 282 9.77 12.39 -19.52
CA THR A 282 9.91 11.05 -18.92
C THR A 282 9.84 11.13 -17.41
N VAL A 283 9.21 10.14 -16.80
CA VAL A 283 9.09 9.96 -15.35
C VAL A 283 9.62 8.59 -14.96
N ASN A 284 10.02 8.43 -13.69
CA ASN A 284 10.48 7.13 -13.21
C ASN A 284 9.29 6.19 -12.96
N GLY A 285 9.24 5.08 -13.71
CA GLY A 285 8.18 4.07 -13.65
C GLY A 285 7.06 4.31 -14.67
N GLY A 286 6.36 3.24 -15.07
CA GLY A 286 5.26 3.30 -16.02
C GLY A 286 4.08 4.16 -15.53
N VAL A 287 3.45 4.94 -16.41
CA VAL A 287 2.43 5.91 -16.05
C VAL A 287 1.04 5.26 -15.96
N THR A 288 0.57 5.01 -14.74
CA THR A 288 -0.64 4.23 -14.47
C THR A 288 -1.91 5.07 -14.33
N ALA A 289 -1.77 6.33 -13.95
CA ALA A 289 -2.89 7.24 -13.80
C ALA A 289 -2.48 8.68 -14.16
N LEU A 290 -3.45 9.43 -14.69
CA LEU A 290 -3.30 10.82 -15.10
C LEU A 290 -4.50 11.60 -14.58
N ALA A 291 -4.23 12.76 -14.00
CA ALA A 291 -5.26 13.70 -13.58
C ALA A 291 -4.91 15.10 -14.11
N VAL A 292 -5.91 15.81 -14.62
CA VAL A 292 -5.76 17.17 -15.14
C VAL A 292 -6.34 18.13 -14.11
N MET A 293 -5.56 19.15 -13.75
CA MET A 293 -5.99 20.19 -12.82
C MET A 293 -5.62 21.57 -13.36
N GLY A 294 -6.62 22.29 -13.87
CA GLY A 294 -6.45 23.49 -14.67
C GLY A 294 -5.59 23.21 -15.90
N ASP A 295 -4.43 23.88 -15.97
CA ASP A 295 -3.43 23.67 -17.02
C ASP A 295 -2.37 22.64 -16.63
N ASN A 296 -2.30 22.23 -15.36
CA ASN A 296 -1.27 21.33 -14.87
C ASN A 296 -1.75 19.88 -14.82
N TYR A 297 -0.78 18.96 -14.74
CA TYR A 297 -1.05 17.53 -14.76
C TYR A 297 -0.44 16.85 -13.54
N TYR A 298 -1.16 15.88 -12.98
CA TYR A 298 -0.65 14.97 -11.97
C TYR A 298 -0.53 13.56 -12.56
N VAL A 299 0.60 12.93 -12.28
CA VAL A 299 1.03 11.70 -12.95
C VAL A 299 1.43 10.67 -11.90
N GLY A 300 0.64 9.61 -11.79
CA GLY A 300 0.91 8.49 -10.89
C GLY A 300 1.66 7.37 -11.61
N THR A 301 2.79 6.91 -11.05
CA THR A 301 3.64 5.88 -11.66
C THR A 301 3.56 4.54 -10.94
N LYS A 302 3.92 3.47 -11.65
CA LYS A 302 3.96 2.10 -11.14
C LYS A 302 4.93 1.92 -9.98
N THR A 303 5.96 2.76 -9.90
CA THR A 303 6.94 2.80 -8.80
C THR A 303 6.45 3.61 -7.60
N SER A 304 5.13 3.78 -7.46
CA SER A 304 4.48 4.49 -6.35
C SER A 304 4.94 5.95 -6.18
N ASN A 305 5.24 6.62 -7.29
CA ASN A 305 5.60 8.04 -7.30
C ASN A 305 4.46 8.88 -7.89
N LEU A 306 4.23 10.06 -7.30
CA LEU A 306 3.30 11.07 -7.82
C LEU A 306 4.10 12.28 -8.30
N TYR A 307 4.00 12.58 -9.58
CA TYR A 307 4.63 13.76 -10.19
C TYR A 307 3.60 14.84 -10.48
N PHE A 308 4.01 16.08 -10.29
CA PHE A 308 3.37 17.27 -10.84
C PHE A 308 4.10 17.65 -12.14
N VAL A 309 3.35 17.88 -13.20
CA VAL A 309 3.86 18.30 -14.51
C VAL A 309 3.22 19.62 -14.87
N ASN A 310 4.04 20.63 -15.10
CA ASN A 310 3.56 21.97 -15.46
C ASN A 310 3.04 21.97 -16.90
N GLY A 311 1.84 22.51 -17.11
CA GLY A 311 1.20 22.56 -18.43
C GLY A 311 1.98 23.28 -19.52
N GLY A 312 2.61 24.40 -19.15
CA GLY A 312 3.27 25.30 -20.09
C GLY A 312 4.61 24.75 -20.57
N ASN A 313 5.52 24.45 -19.64
CA ASN A 313 6.89 24.00 -19.98
C ASN A 313 7.11 22.49 -19.87
N PHE A 314 6.10 21.73 -19.45
CA PHE A 314 6.16 20.28 -19.30
C PHE A 314 7.27 19.78 -18.35
N MET A 315 7.74 20.65 -17.45
CA MET A 315 8.71 20.28 -16.40
C MET A 315 8.03 19.42 -15.34
N THR A 316 8.71 18.35 -14.96
CA THR A 316 8.25 17.39 -13.97
C THR A 316 8.84 17.72 -12.59
N ARG A 317 8.01 17.60 -11.54
CA ARG A 317 8.41 17.74 -10.14
C ARG A 317 7.81 16.61 -9.34
N LEU A 318 8.63 15.89 -8.59
CA LEU A 318 8.17 14.83 -7.71
C LEU A 318 7.46 15.44 -6.49
N ARG A 319 6.26 14.95 -6.17
CA ARG A 319 5.44 15.42 -5.05
C ARG A 319 5.36 14.40 -3.94
N LEU A 320 5.06 13.15 -4.28
CA LEU A 320 4.97 12.06 -3.32
C LEU A 320 5.76 10.85 -3.80
N THR A 321 6.31 10.15 -2.83
CA THR A 321 7.09 8.94 -3.02
C THR A 321 6.63 7.92 -1.99
N CYS A 322 6.63 6.65 -2.39
CA CYS A 322 6.46 5.54 -1.46
C CYS A 322 7.22 4.31 -1.90
N HIS A 323 7.23 3.30 -1.04
CA HIS A 323 7.62 1.95 -1.40
C HIS A 323 6.66 1.41 -2.46
N SER A 324 7.20 0.75 -3.48
CA SER A 324 6.43 0.03 -4.48
C SER A 324 6.19 -1.43 -4.12
N GLU A 325 6.97 -1.94 -3.17
CA GLU A 325 6.97 -3.32 -2.70
C GLU A 325 6.62 -3.38 -1.20
N ALA A 326 6.49 -4.60 -0.67
CA ALA A 326 6.20 -4.85 0.73
C ALA A 326 7.24 -4.17 1.65
N VAL A 327 6.74 -3.40 2.63
CA VAL A 327 7.59 -2.79 3.66
C VAL A 327 7.82 -3.82 4.74
N GLN A 328 9.08 -4.11 5.07
CA GLN A 328 9.45 -5.23 5.94
C GLN A 328 9.62 -4.84 7.40
N ASP A 329 9.99 -3.58 7.67
CA ASP A 329 10.23 -3.07 9.01
C ASP A 329 10.01 -1.55 9.09
N VAL A 330 9.74 -1.09 10.31
CA VAL A 330 9.65 0.32 10.68
C VAL A 330 10.26 0.51 12.05
N VAL A 331 11.04 1.58 12.22
CA VAL A 331 11.75 1.86 13.47
C VAL A 331 11.88 3.36 13.73
N PHE A 332 11.70 3.76 14.98
CA PHE A 332 11.98 5.10 15.48
C PHE A 332 13.37 5.16 16.12
N PRO A 333 14.10 6.29 16.00
CA PRO A 333 15.25 6.54 16.85
C PRO A 333 14.83 6.65 18.32
N HIS A 334 15.71 6.26 19.22
CA HIS A 334 15.41 6.26 20.65
C HIS A 334 15.10 7.68 21.15
N GLY A 335 13.95 7.86 21.81
CA GLY A 335 13.53 9.15 22.37
C GLY A 335 13.21 10.24 21.35
N PHE A 336 13.08 9.92 20.05
CA PHE A 336 12.86 10.90 19.00
C PHE A 336 11.72 10.51 18.06
N SER A 337 10.56 11.16 18.23
CA SER A 337 9.34 10.82 17.48
C SER A 337 9.20 11.48 16.12
N SER A 338 9.95 12.54 15.81
CA SER A 338 9.74 13.29 14.56
C SER A 338 10.36 12.63 13.33
N VAL A 339 11.10 11.53 13.50
CA VAL A 339 11.72 10.78 12.40
C VAL A 339 11.49 9.29 12.60
N PHE A 340 11.26 8.57 11.52
CA PHE A 340 11.29 7.11 11.51
C PHE A 340 11.91 6.60 10.21
N ALA A 341 12.44 5.38 10.25
CA ALA A 341 12.96 4.69 9.09
C ALA A 341 12.10 3.48 8.74
N THR A 342 12.01 3.19 7.45
CA THR A 342 11.32 2.02 6.89
C THR A 342 12.23 1.33 5.89
N CYS A 343 12.09 0.02 5.73
CA CYS A 343 12.82 -0.71 4.69
C CYS A 343 11.88 -1.54 3.82
N CYS A 344 12.26 -1.67 2.55
CA CYS A 344 11.64 -2.61 1.62
C CYS A 344 12.70 -3.46 0.91
N ASP A 345 12.29 -4.10 -0.18
CA ASP A 345 13.10 -4.97 -1.00
C ASP A 345 14.28 -4.28 -1.72
N THR A 346 14.26 -2.97 -1.88
CA THR A 346 15.31 -2.26 -2.67
C THR A 346 15.87 -1.04 -1.98
N ASP A 347 15.15 -0.46 -1.03
CA ASP A 347 15.54 0.79 -0.40
C ASP A 347 15.23 0.85 1.10
N ILE A 348 15.95 1.75 1.77
CA ILE A 348 15.67 2.23 3.11
C ILE A 348 15.29 3.68 2.96
N ARG A 349 14.19 4.07 3.61
CA ARG A 349 13.69 5.45 3.58
C ARG A 349 13.56 5.98 4.99
N VAL A 350 14.04 7.21 5.17
CA VAL A 350 13.88 7.99 6.39
C VAL A 350 12.84 9.06 6.15
N TRP A 351 11.87 9.15 7.04
CA TRP A 351 10.70 10.01 6.92
C TRP A 351 10.67 11.02 8.05
N ASN A 352 10.09 12.18 7.78
CA ASN A 352 9.61 13.07 8.83
C ASN A 352 8.20 12.61 9.25
N ALA A 353 8.02 12.37 10.55
CA ALA A 353 6.76 11.86 11.11
C ALA A 353 5.64 12.90 11.21
N ASN A 354 5.98 14.19 11.13
CA ASN A 354 5.02 15.29 11.22
C ASN A 354 4.56 15.72 9.83
N SER A 355 5.52 16.03 8.94
CA SER A 355 5.19 16.48 7.58
C SER A 355 4.96 15.34 6.59
N CYS A 356 5.22 14.09 7.00
CA CYS A 356 5.08 12.91 6.14
C CYS A 356 5.88 13.06 4.82
N THR A 357 7.08 13.63 4.90
CA THR A 357 7.98 13.82 3.75
C THR A 357 9.17 12.88 3.83
N GLU A 358 9.58 12.33 2.69
CA GLU A 358 10.83 11.58 2.56
C GLU A 358 12.04 12.52 2.74
N LEU A 359 12.92 12.19 3.68
CA LEU A 359 14.14 12.96 3.97
C LEU A 359 15.37 12.37 3.29
N LEU A 360 15.48 11.04 3.30
CA LEU A 360 16.61 10.31 2.77
C LEU A 360 16.17 8.98 2.18
N ARG A 361 16.77 8.63 1.04
CA ARG A 361 16.67 7.31 0.42
C ARG A 361 18.05 6.69 0.29
N ILE A 362 18.15 5.43 0.70
CA ILE A 362 19.35 4.61 0.55
C ILE A 362 18.95 3.39 -0.28
N GLU A 363 19.45 3.29 -1.50
CA GLU A 363 19.12 2.18 -2.41
C GLU A 363 20.25 1.15 -2.45
N VAL A 364 19.90 -0.13 -2.31
CA VAL A 364 20.81 -1.26 -2.51
C VAL A 364 20.13 -2.24 -3.45
N SER A 365 20.59 -2.27 -4.69
CA SER A 365 19.91 -3.00 -5.76
C SER A 365 19.91 -4.53 -5.54
N ASN A 366 18.81 -5.17 -5.93
CA ASN A 366 18.63 -6.64 -5.97
C ASN A 366 18.82 -7.35 -4.61
N ARG A 367 18.51 -6.69 -3.49
CA ARG A 367 18.69 -7.23 -2.14
C ARG A 367 17.58 -6.73 -1.22
N THR A 368 16.84 -7.65 -0.62
CA THR A 368 15.78 -7.27 0.32
C THR A 368 16.35 -6.87 1.68
N CYS A 369 15.88 -5.75 2.23
CA CYS A 369 16.19 -5.36 3.59
C CYS A 369 15.11 -5.89 4.53
N ASN A 370 15.51 -6.75 5.45
CA ASN A 370 14.59 -7.55 6.28
C ASN A 370 14.26 -6.89 7.62
N CYS A 371 15.18 -6.11 8.17
CA CYS A 371 15.09 -5.50 9.49
C CYS A 371 15.97 -4.24 9.59
N LEU A 372 15.54 -3.31 10.44
CA LEU A 372 16.24 -2.05 10.73
C LEU A 372 16.33 -1.81 12.24
N GLN A 373 17.39 -1.12 12.66
CA GLN A 373 17.52 -0.60 14.01
C GLN A 373 18.38 0.67 13.99
N PHE A 374 17.94 1.72 14.68
CA PHE A 374 18.83 2.85 14.99
C PHE A 374 19.76 2.46 16.14
N SER A 375 21.02 2.90 16.07
CA SER A 375 21.87 2.89 17.26
C SER A 375 21.26 3.77 18.35
N ARG A 376 21.54 3.46 19.62
CA ARG A 376 20.96 4.20 20.76
C ARG A 376 21.24 5.71 20.71
N ASP A 377 22.44 6.08 20.27
CA ASP A 377 22.87 7.46 20.08
C ASP A 377 22.31 8.14 18.81
N GLY A 378 21.61 7.38 17.96
CA GLY A 378 21.08 7.85 16.68
C GLY A 378 22.15 8.14 15.62
N SER A 379 23.40 7.72 15.81
CA SER A 379 24.48 7.98 14.84
C SER A 379 24.46 7.04 13.64
N LEU A 380 23.81 5.88 13.75
CA LEU A 380 23.79 4.83 12.72
C LEU A 380 22.38 4.28 12.49
N ILE A 381 22.09 3.97 11.23
CA ILE A 381 21.00 3.10 10.81
C ILE A 381 21.60 1.75 10.48
N ILE A 382 21.36 0.76 11.33
CA ILE A 382 21.82 -0.62 11.15
C ILE A 382 20.72 -1.40 10.42
N SER A 383 21.10 -2.17 9.42
CA SER A 383 20.19 -2.88 8.53
C SER A 383 20.66 -4.30 8.25
N GLY A 384 19.72 -5.24 8.33
CA GLY A 384 19.93 -6.65 7.98
C GLY A 384 19.33 -6.98 6.60
N TRP A 385 20.04 -7.78 5.81
CA TRP A 385 19.71 -8.03 4.41
C TRP A 385 19.63 -9.52 4.06
N SER A 386 18.96 -9.83 2.96
CA SER A 386 18.78 -11.20 2.47
C SER A 386 20.04 -11.88 1.94
N ASP A 387 21.11 -11.13 1.67
CA ASP A 387 22.42 -11.70 1.35
C ASP A 387 23.21 -12.13 2.59
N GLY A 388 22.60 -12.09 3.79
CA GLY A 388 23.26 -12.47 5.03
C GLY A 388 24.25 -11.43 5.53
N ARG A 389 24.19 -10.18 5.03
CA ARG A 389 25.06 -9.09 5.45
C ARG A 389 24.35 -8.10 6.37
N ILE A 390 25.14 -7.50 7.25
CA ILE A 390 24.73 -6.32 8.03
C ILE A 390 25.39 -5.10 7.40
N ARG A 391 24.63 -4.02 7.25
CA ARG A 391 25.13 -2.72 6.76
C ARG A 391 24.71 -1.63 7.72
N ALA A 392 25.64 -0.75 8.07
CA ALA A 392 25.36 0.44 8.88
C ALA A 392 25.55 1.69 8.04
N PHE A 393 24.56 2.58 8.05
CA PHE A 393 24.54 3.82 7.28
C PHE A 393 24.45 5.04 8.20
N GLY A 394 25.05 6.16 7.79
CA GLY A 394 24.85 7.43 8.48
C GLY A 394 23.46 8.01 8.17
N PRO A 395 22.64 8.39 9.17
CA PRO A 395 21.25 8.81 8.98
C PRO A 395 21.08 10.13 8.23
N GLN A 396 22.09 11.02 8.24
CA GLN A 396 22.04 12.29 7.51
C GLN A 396 22.58 12.18 6.09
N SER A 397 23.64 11.39 5.89
CA SER A 397 24.36 11.33 4.60
C SER A 397 23.94 10.16 3.72
N GLY A 398 23.31 9.12 4.30
CA GLY A 398 23.04 7.84 3.63
C GLY A 398 24.30 7.05 3.26
N LYS A 399 25.49 7.51 3.67
CA LYS A 399 26.75 6.83 3.34
C LYS A 399 26.91 5.58 4.21
N LEU A 400 27.39 4.52 3.58
CA LEU A 400 27.77 3.29 4.25
C LEU A 400 28.98 3.55 5.16
N VAL A 401 28.82 3.28 6.46
CA VAL A 401 29.87 3.40 7.47
C VAL A 401 30.66 2.10 7.57
N PHE A 402 29.96 0.98 7.71
CA PHE A 402 30.57 -0.35 7.71
C PHE A 402 29.62 -1.42 7.16
N SER A 403 30.20 -2.55 6.73
CA SER A 403 29.46 -3.73 6.29
C SER A 403 30.14 -5.00 6.81
N VAL A 404 29.32 -5.94 7.28
CA VAL A 404 29.76 -7.29 7.68
C VAL A 404 29.36 -8.28 6.59
N ALA A 405 30.35 -8.87 5.91
CA ALA A 405 30.13 -9.61 4.66
C ALA A 405 29.57 -11.04 4.81
N ASP A 406 29.57 -11.61 6.03
CA ASP A 406 29.14 -12.98 6.33
C ASP A 406 28.45 -13.07 7.70
N ALA A 407 27.50 -12.16 7.94
CA ALA A 407 26.82 -12.08 9.24
C ALA A 407 25.93 -13.28 9.52
N HIS A 408 25.24 -13.85 8.53
CA HIS A 408 24.49 -15.10 8.64
C HIS A 408 24.55 -15.86 7.32
N LYS A 409 24.50 -17.20 7.36
CA LYS A 409 24.57 -17.99 6.12
C LYS A 409 23.23 -17.95 5.40
N VAL A 410 23.31 -17.78 4.08
CA VAL A 410 22.16 -17.96 3.19
C VAL A 410 22.04 -19.46 2.91
N GLU A 411 21.03 -20.13 3.48
CA GLU A 411 20.79 -21.55 3.18
C GLU A 411 20.33 -21.69 1.71
N GLN A 412 21.24 -22.14 0.84
CA GLN A 412 20.90 -22.53 -0.53
C GLN A 412 20.12 -23.85 -0.50
N GLY A 413 18.79 -23.77 -0.39
CA GLY A 413 17.94 -24.96 -0.42
C GLY A 413 16.59 -24.80 0.24
N SER A 414 16.42 -23.84 1.15
CA SER A 414 15.09 -23.44 1.59
C SER A 414 14.46 -22.58 0.48
N ARG A 415 13.81 -23.26 -0.47
CA ARG A 415 12.69 -22.64 -1.18
C ARG A 415 11.69 -22.29 -0.10
N SER A 416 11.80 -21.09 0.44
CA SER A 416 10.74 -20.40 1.16
C SER A 416 9.58 -20.21 0.16
N HIS A 417 8.87 -21.31 -0.11
CA HIS A 417 7.58 -21.32 -0.79
C HIS A 417 6.46 -20.95 0.21
N LYS A 418 6.82 -20.54 1.44
CA LYS A 418 5.89 -19.96 2.40
C LYS A 418 5.98 -18.44 2.29
N VAL A 419 4.82 -17.82 2.10
CA VAL A 419 4.62 -16.37 2.19
C VAL A 419 5.28 -15.86 3.48
N GLY A 420 6.31 -15.00 3.35
CA GLY A 420 6.97 -14.35 4.48
C GLY A 420 8.22 -15.03 5.08
N GLY A 421 8.75 -16.11 4.52
CA GLY A 421 10.01 -16.70 5.04
C GLY A 421 11.22 -15.87 4.63
N LYS A 422 11.75 -15.07 5.56
CA LYS A 422 12.94 -14.22 5.38
C LYS A 422 14.22 -15.07 5.35
N VAL A 423 15.14 -14.74 4.46
CA VAL A 423 16.45 -15.40 4.33
C VAL A 423 17.54 -14.41 4.74
N GLY A 424 18.69 -14.89 5.23
CA GLY A 424 19.83 -14.04 5.58
C GLY A 424 19.71 -13.50 7.01
N VAL A 425 19.92 -12.20 7.20
CA VAL A 425 19.75 -11.55 8.52
C VAL A 425 18.28 -11.16 8.67
N THR A 426 17.60 -11.72 9.65
CA THR A 426 16.14 -11.59 9.82
C THR A 426 15.74 -10.61 10.91
N SER A 427 16.61 -10.43 11.92
CA SER A 427 16.41 -9.49 13.03
C SER A 427 17.74 -8.89 13.49
N VAL A 428 17.68 -7.64 13.96
CA VAL A 428 18.81 -6.91 14.53
C VAL A 428 18.34 -6.09 15.73
N CYS A 429 19.14 -6.06 16.78
CA CYS A 429 18.93 -5.25 17.97
C CYS A 429 20.27 -4.61 18.36
N ALA A 430 20.27 -3.34 18.78
CA ALA A 430 21.44 -2.65 19.30
C ALA A 430 21.33 -2.58 20.82
N ASP A 431 22.46 -2.66 21.52
CA ASP A 431 22.48 -2.48 22.97
C ASP A 431 22.23 -1.02 23.38
N ASN A 432 21.96 -0.79 24.66
CA ASN A 432 21.69 0.55 25.18
C ASN A 432 22.97 1.41 25.24
N THR A 433 24.17 0.83 25.13
CA THR A 433 25.41 1.60 24.98
C THR A 433 25.70 2.06 23.55
N GLY A 434 25.15 1.38 22.54
CA GLY A 434 25.48 1.60 21.12
C GLY A 434 26.80 0.95 20.68
N HIS A 435 27.43 0.13 21.52
CA HIS A 435 28.70 -0.54 21.25
C HIS A 435 28.55 -2.00 20.86
N ARG A 436 27.38 -2.61 21.04
CA ARG A 436 27.11 -3.99 20.61
C ARG A 436 25.85 -4.06 19.77
N ILE A 437 25.88 -4.99 18.81
CA ILE A 437 24.69 -5.38 18.05
C ILE A 437 24.50 -6.89 18.15
N ILE A 438 23.24 -7.29 18.25
CA ILE A 438 22.81 -8.67 18.32
C ILE A 438 22.01 -8.95 17.05
N THR A 439 22.37 -9.99 16.32
CA THR A 439 21.70 -10.35 15.07
C THR A 439 21.20 -11.77 15.08
N GLY A 440 20.03 -11.95 14.49
CA GLY A 440 19.39 -13.24 14.26
C GLY A 440 19.33 -13.52 12.77
N GLY A 441 19.59 -14.77 12.40
CA GLY A 441 19.55 -15.21 11.01
C GLY A 441 18.46 -16.23 10.74
N SER A 442 18.24 -16.46 9.45
CA SER A 442 17.44 -17.59 8.97
C SER A 442 18.04 -18.96 9.31
N ASP A 443 19.33 -18.99 9.66
CA ASP A 443 20.09 -20.18 10.07
C ASP A 443 19.92 -20.57 11.56
N GLY A 444 19.07 -19.84 12.30
CA GLY A 444 18.84 -20.04 13.73
C GLY A 444 20.01 -19.65 14.63
N LEU A 445 21.04 -19.00 14.06
CA LEU A 445 22.14 -18.46 14.85
C LEU A 445 21.75 -17.10 15.42
N VAL A 446 22.19 -16.86 16.65
CA VAL A 446 22.18 -15.53 17.29
C VAL A 446 23.64 -15.12 17.47
N ARG A 447 24.03 -13.97 16.93
CA ARG A 447 25.42 -13.49 16.96
C ARG A 447 25.49 -12.13 17.63
N VAL A 448 26.54 -11.93 18.44
CA VAL A 448 26.83 -10.66 19.10
C VAL A 448 28.08 -10.08 18.47
N TRP A 449 28.02 -8.80 18.11
CA TRP A 449 29.10 -8.08 17.45
C TRP A 449 29.43 -6.81 18.22
N ALA A 450 30.72 -6.50 18.33
CA ALA A 450 31.21 -5.24 18.88
C ALA A 450 31.38 -4.21 17.76
N ILE A 451 30.88 -3.00 17.97
CA ILE A 451 31.09 -1.83 17.11
C ILE A 451 32.21 -0.99 17.69
N ARG A 452 33.28 -0.82 16.91
CA ARG A 452 34.41 0.07 17.22
C ARG A 452 34.66 1.01 16.05
N GLY A 453 34.01 2.16 16.07
CA GLY A 453 34.06 3.13 14.97
C GLY A 453 33.48 2.55 13.67
N ALA A 454 34.31 2.46 12.63
CA ALA A 454 33.93 1.88 11.34
C ALA A 454 34.17 0.36 11.24
N THR A 455 34.55 -0.29 12.35
CA THR A 455 34.80 -1.74 12.37
C THR A 455 33.78 -2.46 13.23
N CYS A 456 33.36 -3.64 12.78
CA CYS A 456 32.42 -4.49 13.48
C CYS A 456 33.01 -5.90 13.58
N THR A 457 33.23 -6.40 14.80
CA THR A 457 33.90 -7.69 15.06
C THR A 457 32.97 -8.64 15.80
N LEU A 458 32.98 -9.93 15.42
CA LEU A 458 32.19 -10.96 16.10
C LEU A 458 32.75 -11.22 17.51
N GLU A 459 31.91 -11.09 18.53
CA GLU A 459 32.25 -11.47 19.91
C GLU A 459 31.83 -12.91 20.21
N ALA A 460 30.58 -13.23 19.91
CA ALA A 460 30.00 -14.52 20.24
C ALA A 460 29.00 -15.00 19.18
N SER A 461 28.86 -16.33 19.08
CA SER A 461 27.90 -16.98 18.20
C SER A 461 27.19 -18.09 18.98
N MET A 462 25.91 -17.93 19.20
CA MET A 462 25.05 -18.80 20.01
C MET A 462 24.09 -19.57 19.09
N LYS A 463 23.99 -20.89 19.26
CA LYS A 463 23.11 -21.75 18.43
C LYS A 463 22.28 -22.71 19.27
N GLU A 464 21.00 -22.39 19.40
CA GLU A 464 20.00 -23.25 20.03
C GLU A 464 18.74 -23.33 19.17
N HIS A 465 18.38 -22.23 18.49
CA HIS A 465 17.26 -22.23 17.56
C HIS A 465 17.50 -23.16 16.37
N LYS A 466 16.43 -23.84 15.97
CA LYS A 466 16.41 -24.77 14.83
C LYS A 466 15.90 -24.13 13.54
N ALA A 467 15.31 -22.94 13.64
CA ALA A 467 14.72 -22.21 12.53
C ALA A 467 15.04 -20.71 12.63
N ALA A 468 14.49 -19.90 11.71
CA ALA A 468 14.74 -18.47 11.63
C ALA A 468 14.41 -17.71 12.92
N VAL A 469 15.21 -16.72 13.26
CA VAL A 469 14.98 -15.82 14.42
C VAL A 469 14.23 -14.57 13.97
N ASN A 470 12.99 -14.41 14.39
CA ASN A 470 12.09 -13.36 13.91
C ASN A 470 12.18 -12.04 14.68
N ALA A 471 12.48 -12.10 15.98
CA ALA A 471 12.61 -10.92 16.83
C ALA A 471 13.69 -11.12 17.89
N ILE A 472 14.33 -10.01 18.27
CA ILE A 472 15.35 -9.93 19.31
C ILE A 472 15.08 -8.67 20.11
N VAL A 473 15.06 -8.80 21.43
CA VAL A 473 14.99 -7.66 22.35
C VAL A 473 16.09 -7.81 23.40
N ILE A 474 16.53 -6.69 23.95
CA ILE A 474 17.53 -6.62 25.01
C ILE A 474 16.88 -6.05 26.27
N SER A 475 17.34 -6.50 27.44
CA SER A 475 16.95 -5.90 28.72
C SER A 475 17.51 -4.47 28.86
N HIS A 476 16.93 -3.67 29.75
CA HIS A 476 17.36 -2.28 29.98
C HIS A 476 18.79 -2.19 30.54
N ASP A 477 19.28 -3.23 31.20
CA ASP A 477 20.61 -3.30 31.80
C ASP A 477 21.70 -3.87 30.88
N ASP A 478 21.36 -4.24 29.63
CA ASP A 478 22.24 -4.86 28.64
C ASP A 478 22.88 -6.21 29.09
N THR A 479 22.30 -6.88 30.11
CA THR A 479 22.81 -8.16 30.60
C THR A 479 22.14 -9.36 29.93
N GLU A 480 20.91 -9.21 29.44
CA GLU A 480 20.14 -10.29 28.83
C GLU A 480 19.56 -9.89 27.48
N CYS A 481 19.39 -10.86 26.59
CA CYS A 481 18.56 -10.69 25.41
C CYS A 481 17.62 -11.87 25.23
N VAL A 482 16.47 -11.62 24.62
CA VAL A 482 15.48 -12.65 24.34
C VAL A 482 15.26 -12.72 22.84
N THR A 483 15.30 -13.94 22.31
CA THR A 483 15.14 -14.20 20.89
C THR A 483 13.93 -15.07 20.64
N ALA A 484 13.14 -14.74 19.62
CA ALA A 484 11.93 -15.45 19.23
C ALA A 484 12.10 -16.10 17.86
N SER A 485 11.68 -17.36 17.70
CA SER A 485 11.92 -18.15 16.48
C SER A 485 10.69 -18.89 15.94
N ASP A 486 10.76 -19.23 14.66
CA ASP A 486 9.86 -20.15 13.94
C ASP A 486 9.91 -21.60 14.47
N ASP A 487 10.84 -21.96 15.34
CA ASP A 487 10.90 -23.30 15.93
C ASP A 487 9.93 -23.52 17.11
N GLY A 488 9.19 -22.49 17.50
CA GLY A 488 8.27 -22.50 18.64
C GLY A 488 8.95 -22.30 19.99
N SER A 489 10.15 -21.73 20.00
CA SER A 489 10.83 -21.30 21.21
C SER A 489 11.13 -19.80 21.23
N CYS A 490 11.06 -19.23 22.42
CA CYS A 490 11.72 -17.99 22.76
C CYS A 490 12.83 -18.31 23.78
N ILE A 491 14.06 -17.85 23.54
CA ILE A 491 15.22 -18.18 24.39
C ILE A 491 15.72 -16.91 25.06
N VAL A 492 15.95 -16.98 26.37
CA VAL A 492 16.60 -15.94 27.17
C VAL A 492 18.09 -16.24 27.24
N TRP A 493 18.91 -15.31 26.80
CA TRP A 493 20.37 -15.40 26.74
C TRP A 493 21.02 -14.45 27.73
N ASP A 494 22.06 -14.92 28.39
CA ASP A 494 22.98 -14.09 29.17
C ASP A 494 24.05 -13.51 28.23
N LEU A 495 24.09 -12.19 28.07
CA LEU A 495 25.04 -11.46 27.21
C LEU A 495 26.43 -11.29 27.83
N THR A 496 26.60 -11.59 29.12
CA THR A 496 27.91 -11.57 29.79
C THR A 496 28.66 -12.88 29.60
N ARG A 497 27.91 -14.01 29.59
CA ARG A 497 28.47 -15.36 29.46
C ARG A 497 28.23 -15.99 28.09
N TYR A 498 27.33 -15.41 27.28
CA TYR A 498 26.89 -15.91 25.99
C TYR A 498 26.30 -17.34 26.06
N LEU A 499 25.50 -17.59 27.10
CA LEU A 499 24.85 -18.87 27.37
C LEU A 499 23.33 -18.71 27.47
N ARG A 500 22.59 -19.77 27.16
CA ARG A 500 21.14 -19.78 27.41
C ARG A 500 20.88 -19.82 28.92
N ARG A 501 19.98 -18.97 29.39
CA ARG A 501 19.49 -18.96 30.78
C ARG A 501 18.20 -19.77 30.89
N ASN A 502 17.20 -19.39 30.11
CA ASN A 502 15.86 -20.00 30.12
C ASN A 502 15.31 -20.14 28.70
N ILE A 503 14.24 -20.93 28.57
CA ILE A 503 13.50 -21.15 27.32
C ILE A 503 12.00 -21.16 27.60
N MET A 504 11.26 -20.41 26.79
CA MET A 504 9.81 -20.44 26.71
C MET A 504 9.42 -21.26 25.47
N TYR A 505 8.49 -22.20 25.62
CA TYR A 505 8.07 -23.08 24.53
C TYR A 505 6.56 -22.99 24.30
N ARG A 506 6.16 -22.89 23.03
CA ARG A 506 4.77 -22.91 22.61
C ARG A 506 4.66 -23.40 21.17
N GLN A 507 3.56 -24.10 20.83
CA GLN A 507 3.32 -24.59 19.48
C GLN A 507 2.84 -23.47 18.55
N THR A 508 3.71 -22.51 18.28
CA THR A 508 3.46 -21.34 17.43
C THR A 508 4.74 -20.90 16.75
N TYR A 509 4.65 -20.16 15.66
CA TYR A 509 5.77 -19.42 15.12
C TYR A 509 5.78 -18.04 15.76
N PHE A 510 6.72 -17.81 16.68
CA PHE A 510 6.80 -16.51 17.36
C PHE A 510 7.27 -15.44 16.38
N ARG A 511 6.47 -14.39 16.18
CA ARG A 511 6.73 -13.33 15.20
C ARG A 511 7.26 -12.05 15.84
N ALA A 512 6.80 -11.73 17.04
CA ALA A 512 7.26 -10.56 17.78
C ALA A 512 7.31 -10.83 19.28
N LEU A 513 8.15 -10.05 19.95
CA LEU A 513 8.47 -10.13 21.36
C LEU A 513 8.84 -8.70 21.83
N GLU A 514 8.42 -8.30 23.02
CA GLU A 514 8.79 -7.03 23.68
C GLU A 514 8.86 -7.24 25.21
N TYR A 515 9.79 -6.55 25.87
CA TYR A 515 9.80 -6.42 27.34
C TYR A 515 8.75 -5.41 27.79
N TYR A 516 8.19 -5.63 28.97
CA TYR A 516 7.48 -4.58 29.69
C TYR A 516 8.47 -3.52 30.21
N VAL A 517 7.97 -2.31 30.50
CA VAL A 517 8.81 -1.13 30.77
C VAL A 517 9.79 -1.33 31.94
N ASP A 518 9.47 -2.20 32.90
CA ASP A 518 10.30 -2.52 34.06
C ASP A 518 11.07 -3.85 33.96
N ASP A 519 11.09 -4.48 32.79
CA ASP A 519 11.66 -5.81 32.52
C ASP A 519 11.07 -6.97 33.35
N SER A 520 9.95 -6.78 34.08
CA SER A 520 9.33 -7.84 34.90
C SER A 520 8.55 -8.87 34.07
N GLN A 521 8.05 -8.45 32.91
CA GLN A 521 7.22 -9.27 32.03
C GLN A 521 7.68 -9.19 30.58
N LEU A 522 7.34 -10.22 29.82
CA LEU A 522 7.55 -10.32 28.38
C LEU A 522 6.21 -10.55 27.69
N ILE A 523 5.97 -9.87 26.58
CA ILE A 523 4.79 -10.09 25.74
C ILE A 523 5.20 -10.63 24.37
N THR A 524 4.44 -11.61 23.89
CA THR A 524 4.76 -12.34 22.66
C THR A 524 3.53 -12.52 21.79
N CYS A 525 3.73 -12.59 20.47
CA CYS A 525 2.67 -12.93 19.53
C CYS A 525 3.19 -13.80 18.38
N GLY A 526 2.29 -14.55 17.74
CA GLY A 526 2.67 -15.45 16.66
C GLY A 526 1.52 -15.98 15.79
N SER A 527 1.78 -17.12 15.14
CA SER A 527 0.85 -17.79 14.20
C SER A 527 -0.36 -18.44 14.86
N ASP A 528 -0.28 -18.70 16.16
CA ASP A 528 -1.38 -19.17 17.00
C ASP A 528 -2.40 -18.07 17.32
N LYS A 529 -2.20 -16.85 16.81
CA LYS A 529 -3.13 -15.71 16.87
C LYS A 529 -3.38 -15.19 18.29
N CYS A 530 -2.57 -15.63 19.23
CA CYS A 530 -2.67 -15.29 20.65
C CYS A 530 -1.57 -14.30 21.02
N ILE A 531 -1.85 -13.52 22.05
CA ILE A 531 -0.91 -12.67 22.76
C ILE A 531 -0.69 -13.30 24.12
N VAL A 532 0.57 -13.56 24.46
CA VAL A 532 0.93 -14.27 25.70
C VAL A 532 1.87 -13.41 26.52
N TYR A 533 1.54 -13.28 27.81
CA TYR A 533 2.33 -12.59 28.82
C TYR A 533 3.13 -13.63 29.58
N TRP A 534 4.41 -13.36 29.78
CA TRP A 534 5.34 -14.25 30.45
C TRP A 534 6.03 -13.50 31.59
N ASP A 535 6.32 -14.21 32.66
CA ASP A 535 7.22 -13.76 33.71
C ASP A 535 8.66 -13.75 33.16
N SER A 536 9.41 -12.65 33.30
CA SER A 536 10.77 -12.57 32.76
C SER A 536 11.78 -13.43 33.53
N VAL A 537 11.56 -13.68 34.82
CA VAL A 537 12.45 -14.44 35.70
C VAL A 537 12.20 -15.92 35.56
N ASP A 538 10.94 -16.33 35.75
CA ASP A 538 10.55 -17.74 35.78
C ASP A 538 10.12 -18.28 34.42
N CYS A 539 9.92 -17.41 33.42
CA CYS A 539 9.50 -17.77 32.06
C CYS A 539 8.18 -18.56 32.02
N HIS A 540 7.31 -18.38 33.01
CA HIS A 540 5.98 -18.97 33.05
C HIS A 540 4.95 -18.07 32.38
N ALA A 541 3.99 -18.67 31.68
CA ALA A 541 2.88 -17.92 31.08
C ALA A 541 1.95 -17.41 32.19
N ILE A 542 1.84 -16.08 32.30
CA ILE A 542 0.98 -15.37 33.26
C ILE A 542 -0.45 -15.34 32.73
N ARG A 543 -0.59 -14.98 31.45
CA ARG A 543 -1.87 -14.65 30.82
C ARG A 543 -1.83 -14.92 29.32
N GLU A 544 -2.98 -15.30 28.77
CA GLU A 544 -3.21 -15.42 27.34
C GLU A 544 -4.44 -14.62 26.90
N VAL A 545 -4.32 -13.94 25.77
CA VAL A 545 -5.39 -13.18 25.11
C VAL A 545 -5.50 -13.61 23.66
N CYS A 546 -6.72 -13.82 23.17
CA CYS A 546 -6.95 -14.05 21.75
C CYS A 546 -6.81 -12.72 20.99
N GLY A 547 -5.69 -12.52 20.28
CA GLY A 547 -5.44 -11.28 19.56
C GLY A 547 -6.16 -11.20 18.21
N SER A 548 -6.41 -12.34 17.56
CA SER A 548 -7.25 -12.40 16.36
C SER A 548 -7.89 -13.77 16.19
N ARG A 549 -9.16 -13.81 15.77
CA ARG A 549 -9.85 -15.08 15.47
C ARG A 549 -9.53 -15.60 14.07
N THR A 550 -9.28 -14.68 13.14
CA THR A 550 -9.21 -14.99 11.71
C THR A 550 -7.80 -15.29 11.26
N ALA A 551 -6.78 -14.57 11.76
CA ALA A 551 -5.46 -14.61 11.15
C ALA A 551 -4.30 -14.45 12.17
N GLU A 552 -3.09 -14.74 11.69
CA GLU A 552 -1.83 -14.67 12.47
C GLU A 552 -1.43 -13.24 12.82
N LEU A 553 -0.69 -13.08 13.93
CA LEU A 553 -0.10 -11.80 14.36
C LEU A 553 1.37 -11.74 13.95
N ASN A 554 1.78 -10.67 13.27
CA ASN A 554 3.14 -10.51 12.76
C ASN A 554 3.97 -9.53 13.60
N SER A 555 3.31 -8.61 14.29
CA SER A 555 4.00 -7.54 15.00
C SER A 555 3.28 -7.14 16.27
N LEU A 556 4.10 -6.73 17.22
CA LEU A 556 3.70 -6.19 18.50
C LEU A 556 4.64 -5.00 18.81
N SER A 557 4.12 -3.97 19.48
CA SER A 557 4.92 -2.85 20.00
C SER A 557 4.25 -2.32 21.28
N LEU A 558 5.02 -2.23 22.36
CA LEU A 558 4.58 -1.63 23.61
C LEU A 558 4.66 -0.10 23.54
N SER A 559 3.75 0.57 24.24
CA SER A 559 3.86 2.02 24.48
C SER A 559 5.01 2.34 25.45
N PRO A 560 5.68 3.50 25.30
CA PRO A 560 6.78 3.89 26.18
C PRO A 560 6.40 4.00 27.66
N ASP A 561 5.13 4.27 27.97
CA ASP A 561 4.59 4.36 29.33
C ASP A 561 4.01 3.03 29.84
N GLY A 562 3.99 1.99 29.00
CA GLY A 562 3.48 0.66 29.34
C GLY A 562 1.96 0.56 29.48
N ARG A 563 1.19 1.61 29.19
CA ARG A 563 -0.28 1.58 29.39
C ARG A 563 -1.01 0.76 28.35
N PHE A 564 -0.50 0.76 27.12
CA PHE A 564 -1.10 0.02 26.01
C PHE A 564 -0.03 -0.65 25.14
N PHE A 565 -0.46 -1.59 24.32
CA PHE A 565 0.37 -2.13 23.24
C PHE A 565 -0.45 -2.26 21.96
N VAL A 566 0.25 -2.37 20.84
CA VAL A 566 -0.36 -2.41 19.52
C VAL A 566 0.05 -3.69 18.82
N THR A 567 -0.90 -4.33 18.15
CA THR A 567 -0.66 -5.51 17.32
C THR A 567 -1.09 -5.27 15.89
N GLY A 568 -0.37 -5.89 14.96
CA GLY A 568 -0.75 -5.97 13.55
C GLY A 568 -0.47 -7.35 12.98
N GLY A 569 -1.32 -7.79 12.05
CA GLY A 569 -1.21 -9.13 11.48
C GLY A 569 -1.86 -9.29 10.11
N ASN A 570 -2.10 -10.55 9.75
CA ASN A 570 -2.69 -10.95 8.47
C ASN A 570 -4.20 -10.66 8.39
N ASP A 571 -4.83 -10.24 9.50
CA ASP A 571 -6.23 -9.80 9.51
C ASP A 571 -6.39 -8.36 8.99
N ARG A 572 -5.27 -7.66 8.73
CA ARG A 572 -5.19 -6.31 8.13
C ARG A 572 -5.67 -5.19 9.06
N ILE A 573 -5.81 -5.49 10.35
CA ILE A 573 -6.34 -4.55 11.35
C ILE A 573 -5.21 -4.17 12.31
N VAL A 574 -5.04 -2.87 12.54
CA VAL A 574 -4.22 -2.38 13.66
C VAL A 574 -5.09 -2.44 14.90
N LYS A 575 -4.67 -3.17 15.93
CA LYS A 575 -5.41 -3.28 17.20
C LYS A 575 -4.62 -2.65 18.32
N VAL A 576 -5.27 -1.76 19.07
CA VAL A 576 -4.72 -1.16 20.29
C VAL A 576 -5.34 -1.88 21.49
N TRP A 577 -4.49 -2.28 22.43
CA TRP A 577 -4.86 -3.08 23.59
C TRP A 577 -4.45 -2.35 24.86
N ASP A 578 -5.35 -2.30 25.83
CA ASP A 578 -4.98 -1.95 27.20
C ASP A 578 -4.05 -3.04 27.77
N TYR A 579 -2.91 -2.67 28.36
CA TYR A 579 -1.94 -3.67 28.80
C TYR A 579 -2.46 -4.52 29.97
N ASP A 580 -3.05 -3.87 30.98
CA ASP A 580 -3.50 -4.51 32.22
C ASP A 580 -4.79 -5.30 32.03
N ARG A 581 -5.78 -4.70 31.38
CA ARG A 581 -7.07 -5.33 31.08
C ARG A 581 -6.95 -6.31 29.93
N GLY A 582 -5.98 -6.13 29.01
CA GLY A 582 -5.79 -6.89 27.76
C GLY A 582 -7.08 -7.01 26.96
N GLU A 583 -7.80 -5.90 26.90
CA GLU A 583 -8.99 -5.69 26.08
C GLU A 583 -8.60 -4.81 24.89
N CYS A 584 -9.22 -5.06 23.74
CA CYS A 584 -9.00 -4.24 22.56
C CYS A 584 -9.82 -2.95 22.68
N ILE A 585 -9.12 -1.83 22.82
CA ILE A 585 -9.72 -0.51 23.06
C ILE A 585 -9.95 0.29 21.78
N ALA A 586 -9.19 0.01 20.71
CA ALA A 586 -9.37 0.67 19.41
C ALA A 586 -8.90 -0.18 18.24
N VAL A 587 -9.48 0.05 17.06
CA VAL A 587 -9.12 -0.63 15.81
C VAL A 587 -8.91 0.34 14.64
N GLY A 588 -7.81 0.18 13.91
CA GLY A 588 -7.50 0.89 12.68
C GLY A 588 -7.80 0.03 11.45
N LEU A 589 -8.64 0.55 10.54
CA LEU A 589 -9.11 -0.13 9.33
C LEU A 589 -8.69 0.64 8.07
N ALA A 590 -7.46 0.43 7.60
CA ALA A 590 -6.96 1.08 6.38
C ALA A 590 -6.12 0.18 5.47
N HIS A 591 -5.46 -0.84 6.02
CA HIS A 591 -4.63 -1.76 5.25
C HIS A 591 -5.47 -2.70 4.38
N SER A 592 -5.06 -2.90 3.11
CA SER A 592 -5.70 -3.90 2.23
C SER A 592 -5.01 -5.25 2.25
N CYS A 593 -3.76 -5.28 2.70
CA CYS A 593 -2.94 -6.48 2.80
C CYS A 593 -2.44 -6.68 4.24
N SER A 594 -1.73 -7.78 4.47
CA SER A 594 -1.18 -8.12 5.78
C SER A 594 -0.27 -7.01 6.31
N ILE A 595 -0.43 -6.70 7.60
CA ILE A 595 0.44 -5.77 8.30
C ILE A 595 1.70 -6.54 8.70
N THR A 596 2.85 -6.04 8.26
CA THR A 596 4.16 -6.68 8.48
C THR A 596 4.78 -6.19 9.80
N LYS A 597 4.71 -4.89 10.07
CA LYS A 597 5.19 -4.27 11.32
C LYS A 597 4.32 -3.11 11.80
N VAL A 598 4.30 -2.95 13.12
CA VAL A 598 3.74 -1.80 13.83
C VAL A 598 4.73 -1.29 14.87
N ARG A 599 4.79 0.03 15.07
CA ARG A 599 5.57 0.67 16.13
C ARG A 599 4.81 1.84 16.74
N VAL A 600 4.88 1.96 18.06
CA VAL A 600 4.47 3.16 18.78
C VAL A 600 5.61 4.17 18.74
N SER A 601 5.30 5.45 18.57
CA SER A 601 6.30 6.52 18.64
C SER A 601 6.88 6.65 20.05
N PRO A 602 8.13 7.10 20.22
CA PRO A 602 8.77 7.26 21.54
C PRO A 602 8.06 8.18 22.52
N ASP A 603 7.16 9.06 22.06
CA ASP A 603 6.31 9.92 22.88
C ASP A 603 4.91 9.33 23.14
N GLY A 604 4.60 8.14 22.61
CA GLY A 604 3.34 7.45 22.81
C GLY A 604 2.14 8.02 22.05
N LYS A 605 2.33 9.06 21.23
CA LYS A 605 1.22 9.79 20.59
C LYS A 605 0.79 9.25 19.23
N LYS A 606 1.72 8.61 18.51
CA LYS A 606 1.50 8.10 17.16
C LYS A 606 1.77 6.61 17.09
N ILE A 607 1.06 5.93 16.19
CA ILE A 607 1.40 4.57 15.75
C ILE A 607 1.78 4.65 14.29
N VAL A 608 2.84 3.96 13.89
CA VAL A 608 3.16 3.74 12.48
C VAL A 608 3.00 2.26 12.17
N SER A 609 2.17 1.96 11.17
CA SER A 609 1.98 0.61 10.66
C SER A 609 2.37 0.53 9.19
N VAL A 610 2.93 -0.62 8.81
CA VAL A 610 3.42 -0.87 7.46
C VAL A 610 2.97 -2.26 6.99
N GLY A 611 2.74 -2.42 5.70
CA GLY A 611 2.15 -3.64 5.14
C GLY A 611 2.70 -4.06 3.78
N ASP A 612 2.23 -5.21 3.32
CA ASP A 612 2.63 -5.84 2.06
C ASP A 612 2.22 -5.01 0.82
N GLU A 613 1.25 -4.11 0.95
CA GLU A 613 0.82 -3.21 -0.12
C GLU A 613 1.79 -2.06 -0.40
N GLY A 614 2.85 -1.89 0.41
CA GLY A 614 3.81 -0.80 0.28
C GLY A 614 3.39 0.52 0.93
N ALA A 615 2.27 0.53 1.67
CA ALA A 615 1.75 1.70 2.36
C ALA A 615 2.35 1.85 3.76
N VAL A 616 2.57 3.10 4.17
CA VAL A 616 2.92 3.46 5.54
C VAL A 616 1.76 4.30 6.10
N MET A 617 1.14 3.85 7.19
CA MET A 617 -0.02 4.49 7.81
C MET A 617 0.38 5.03 9.17
N VAL A 618 0.03 6.29 9.45
CA VAL A 618 0.30 6.98 10.72
C VAL A 618 -1.03 7.24 11.41
N TRP A 619 -1.17 6.75 12.63
CA TRP A 619 -2.40 6.81 13.41
C TRP A 619 -2.22 7.67 14.65
N ASN A 620 -3.27 8.41 15.01
CA ASN A 620 -3.30 9.21 16.22
C ASN A 620 -3.84 8.38 17.39
N VAL A 621 -3.10 8.38 18.50
CA VAL A 621 -3.50 7.73 19.76
C VAL A 621 -3.82 8.74 20.86
N GLY A 622 -3.46 10.01 20.67
CA GLY A 622 -3.55 11.04 21.71
C GLY A 622 -4.96 11.30 22.24
N GLU A 623 -5.99 10.98 21.45
CA GLU A 623 -7.40 11.17 21.83
C GLU A 623 -8.07 9.91 22.40
N LEU A 624 -7.37 8.76 22.40
CA LEU A 624 -7.92 7.57 23.02
C LEU A 624 -7.98 7.81 24.53
N ALA A 625 -9.19 7.93 25.05
CA ALA A 625 -9.46 7.97 26.48
C ALA A 625 -9.14 6.59 27.09
N ILE A 626 -7.85 6.33 27.27
CA ILE A 626 -7.37 5.24 28.12
C ILE A 626 -7.61 5.75 29.55
N GLU A 627 -8.63 5.20 30.22
CA GLU A 627 -9.01 5.62 31.58
C GLU A 627 -7.78 5.68 32.50
N GLY A 628 -7.43 6.87 32.99
CA GLY A 628 -6.22 7.12 33.80
C GLY A 628 -5.39 8.35 33.43
N LEU A 629 -5.90 9.25 32.59
CA LEU A 629 -5.30 10.57 32.32
C LEU A 629 -5.60 11.61 33.42
#